data_AF-L5MGM8-F1
#
_entry.id   AF-L5MGM8-F1
#
_cell.length_a   1.000
_cell.length_b   1.000
_cell.length_c   1.000
_cell.angle_alpha   90.00
_cell.angle_beta   90.00
_cell.angle_gamma   90.00
#
_symmetry.space_group_name_H-M   'P 1'
#
loop_
_entity.id
_entity.type
_entity.pdbx_description
1 polymer ?
#
loop_
_entity_poly.entity_id
_entity_poly.type
_entity_poly.pdbx_seq_one_letter_code
_entity_poly.pdbx_strand_id
1 'polypeptide(L)'
;MEGVSEDNNAIYVELAAENLSRALKTAQNARALKVKLTNKHFPCLTVSIELVSVSSSSRMVTHDIPVKVIPRKLWRNLQEPAVPDADVSIYLPVLKTMKSVVEKMKNISNQLIIEANLNGDLNLKIESELVCVTTHFKDLGNPPSASENESEDCSPEQMAEVQVDIRKFLQFLAGQQVNPTRGVCNIVSHKMVHFDLLHEDVSLQYFIPALS
;
A
#
# COMPACT_ATOMS: atom_id res chain seq x y z
N MET A 1 11.30 -15.60 -28.72
CA MET A 1 11.79 -14.46 -27.92
C MET A 1 12.68 -15.06 -26.87
N GLU A 2 13.96 -15.23 -27.20
CA GLU A 2 14.97 -15.68 -26.23
C GLU A 2 15.24 -14.54 -25.25
N GLY A 3 15.32 -14.86 -23.96
CA GLY A 3 15.76 -13.93 -22.94
C GLY A 3 17.20 -13.51 -23.26
N VAL A 4 17.42 -12.20 -23.37
CA VAL A 4 18.70 -11.62 -23.86
C VAL A 4 19.87 -11.85 -22.87
N SER A 5 19.62 -12.36 -21.65
CA SER A 5 20.66 -12.75 -20.67
C SER A 5 20.03 -13.50 -19.49
N GLU A 6 20.65 -14.59 -19.01
CA GLU A 6 20.24 -15.29 -17.78
C GLU A 6 20.31 -14.39 -16.52
N ASP A 7 21.21 -13.42 -16.51
CA ASP A 7 21.43 -12.50 -15.38
C ASP A 7 20.30 -11.48 -15.13
N ASN A 8 19.41 -11.27 -16.11
CA ASN A 8 18.35 -10.25 -16.05
C ASN A 8 17.03 -10.81 -16.58
N ASN A 9 16.49 -11.82 -15.89
CA ASN A 9 15.24 -12.50 -16.22
C ASN A 9 13.98 -11.78 -15.70
N ALA A 10 13.94 -10.44 -15.81
CA ALA A 10 12.78 -9.64 -15.41
C ALA A 10 12.26 -8.83 -16.61
N ILE A 11 10.95 -8.57 -16.65
CA ILE A 11 10.33 -7.70 -17.66
C ILE A 11 9.49 -6.66 -16.92
N TYR A 12 9.93 -5.40 -16.99
CA TYR A 12 9.20 -4.27 -16.44
C TYR A 12 8.25 -3.70 -17.49
N VAL A 13 6.97 -3.62 -17.14
CA VAL A 13 5.91 -3.06 -17.99
C VAL A 13 5.15 -1.99 -17.23
N GLU A 14 4.86 -0.89 -17.92
CA GLU A 14 4.02 0.20 -17.45
C GLU A 14 2.63 0.05 -18.07
N LEU A 15 1.58 0.13 -17.27
CA LEU A 15 0.20 0.07 -17.73
C LEU A 15 -0.71 0.94 -16.86
N ALA A 16 -1.84 1.36 -17.42
CA ALA A 16 -2.84 2.10 -16.65
C ALA A 16 -3.58 1.17 -15.69
N ALA A 17 -3.48 1.42 -14.38
CA ALA A 17 -4.11 0.61 -13.34
C ALA A 17 -5.64 0.51 -13.54
N GLU A 18 -6.28 1.55 -14.07
CA GLU A 18 -7.71 1.54 -14.37
C GLU A 18 -8.07 0.41 -15.36
N ASN A 19 -7.31 0.28 -16.45
CA ASN A 19 -7.55 -0.73 -17.48
C ASN A 19 -7.40 -2.15 -16.92
N LEU A 20 -6.38 -2.36 -16.07
CA LEU A 20 -6.19 -3.64 -15.40
C LEU A 20 -7.33 -3.94 -14.43
N SER A 21 -7.72 -2.98 -13.58
CA SER A 21 -8.84 -3.17 -12.65
C SER A 21 -10.15 -3.49 -13.37
N ARG A 22 -10.40 -2.82 -14.51
CA ARG A 22 -11.61 -3.03 -15.31
C ARG A 22 -11.63 -4.42 -15.93
N ALA A 23 -10.49 -4.89 -16.44
CA ALA A 23 -10.37 -6.26 -16.94
C ALA A 23 -10.57 -7.28 -15.82
N LEU A 24 -9.91 -7.10 -14.67
CA LEU A 24 -10.00 -8.03 -13.53
C LEU A 24 -11.38 -8.07 -12.88
N LYS A 25 -12.17 -6.99 -12.92
CA LYS A 25 -13.57 -7.01 -12.45
C LYS A 25 -14.42 -8.05 -13.17
N THR A 26 -14.17 -8.27 -14.46
CA THR A 26 -14.88 -9.32 -15.21
C THR A 26 -14.41 -10.73 -14.85
N ALA A 27 -13.20 -10.86 -14.27
CA ALA A 27 -12.64 -12.14 -13.82
C ALA A 27 -13.17 -12.61 -12.47
N GLN A 28 -13.87 -11.77 -11.68
CA GLN A 28 -14.31 -12.12 -10.32
C GLN A 28 -15.17 -13.39 -10.26
N ASN A 29 -15.96 -13.65 -11.31
CA ASN A 29 -16.82 -14.84 -11.43
C ASN A 29 -16.34 -15.80 -12.53
N ALA A 30 -15.05 -15.72 -12.89
CA ALA A 30 -14.48 -16.57 -13.92
C ALA A 30 -14.04 -17.93 -13.38
N ARG A 31 -14.06 -18.93 -14.24
CA ARG A 31 -13.49 -20.25 -13.98
C ARG A 31 -11.98 -20.23 -14.05
N ALA A 32 -11.44 -19.51 -15.03
CA ALA A 32 -10.01 -19.44 -15.27
C ALA A 32 -9.61 -18.06 -15.82
N LEU A 33 -8.41 -17.62 -15.45
CA LEU A 33 -7.78 -16.40 -15.90
C LEU A 33 -6.42 -16.74 -16.52
N LYS A 34 -6.17 -16.24 -17.74
CA LYS A 34 -4.88 -16.36 -18.41
C LYS A 34 -4.37 -14.99 -18.78
N VAL A 35 -3.18 -14.65 -18.29
CA VAL A 35 -2.50 -13.40 -18.62
C VAL A 35 -1.34 -13.71 -19.55
N LYS A 36 -1.28 -13.03 -20.70
CA LYS A 36 -0.23 -13.22 -21.70
C LYS A 36 0.25 -11.87 -22.22
N LEU A 37 1.56 -11.67 -22.26
CA LEU A 37 2.15 -10.56 -23.01
C LEU A 37 2.08 -10.87 -24.51
N THR A 38 1.40 -10.03 -25.28
CA THR A 38 1.28 -10.18 -26.73
C THR A 38 1.74 -8.91 -27.44
N ASN A 39 2.16 -9.08 -28.69
CA ASN A 39 2.52 -7.97 -29.56
C ASN A 39 1.70 -8.13 -30.85
N LYS A 40 0.53 -7.48 -30.88
CA LYS A 40 -0.36 -7.47 -32.04
C LYS A 40 -0.03 -6.25 -32.90
N HIS A 41 -0.81 -5.18 -32.78
CA HIS A 41 -0.51 -3.88 -33.38
C HIS A 41 0.34 -2.99 -32.48
N PHE A 42 0.24 -3.21 -31.16
CA PHE A 42 1.03 -2.57 -30.12
C PHE A 42 1.31 -3.61 -29.02
N PRO A 43 2.36 -3.43 -28.20
CA PRO A 43 2.61 -4.28 -27.05
C PRO A 43 1.43 -4.19 -26.07
N CYS A 44 0.80 -5.32 -25.77
CA CYS A 44 -0.34 -5.38 -24.87
C CYS A 44 -0.27 -6.59 -23.92
N LEU A 45 -0.81 -6.39 -22.72
CA LEU A 45 -1.08 -7.44 -21.77
C LEU A 45 -2.48 -7.97 -22.06
N THR A 46 -2.56 -9.12 -22.70
CA THR A 46 -3.82 -9.79 -23.03
C THR A 46 -4.27 -10.61 -21.83
N VAL A 47 -5.44 -10.27 -21.29
CA VAL A 47 -6.10 -10.97 -20.20
C VAL A 47 -7.29 -11.73 -20.78
N SER A 48 -7.17 -13.05 -20.87
CA SER A 48 -8.21 -13.97 -21.34
C SER A 48 -8.91 -14.62 -20.15
N ILE A 49 -10.23 -14.50 -20.10
CA ILE A 49 -11.08 -14.86 -18.98
C ILE A 49 -12.11 -15.86 -19.46
N GLU A 50 -12.14 -17.04 -18.86
CA GLU A 50 -13.15 -18.07 -19.12
C GLU A 50 -14.28 -17.93 -18.10
N LEU A 51 -15.44 -17.46 -18.54
CA LEU A 51 -16.61 -17.28 -17.69
C LEU A 51 -17.45 -18.55 -17.60
N VAL A 52 -18.01 -18.80 -16.42
CA VAL A 52 -18.98 -19.87 -16.20
C VAL A 52 -20.31 -19.48 -16.86
N SER A 53 -20.81 -20.31 -17.76
CA SER A 53 -22.13 -20.12 -18.38
C SER A 53 -23.10 -21.20 -17.92
N VAL A 54 -24.38 -20.83 -17.77
CA VAL A 54 -25.49 -21.76 -17.48
C VAL A 54 -25.85 -22.60 -18.72
N SER A 55 -25.49 -22.12 -19.92
CA SER A 55 -25.55 -22.89 -21.16
C SER A 55 -24.29 -23.75 -21.32
N SER A 56 -24.37 -24.90 -22.00
CA SER A 56 -23.25 -25.84 -22.24
C SER A 56 -22.04 -25.30 -23.02
N SER A 57 -21.98 -24.00 -23.29
CA SER A 57 -20.88 -23.33 -23.98
C SER A 57 -20.15 -22.36 -23.04
N SER A 58 -18.83 -22.52 -22.88
CA SER A 58 -18.02 -21.57 -22.13
C SER A 58 -17.90 -20.25 -22.90
N ARG A 59 -17.96 -19.12 -22.19
CA ARG A 59 -17.80 -17.78 -22.79
C ARG A 59 -16.40 -17.28 -22.48
N MET A 60 -15.66 -16.90 -23.52
CA MET A 60 -14.32 -16.32 -23.36
C MET A 60 -14.36 -14.82 -23.58
N VAL A 61 -13.92 -14.06 -22.58
CA VAL A 61 -13.74 -12.60 -22.69
C VAL A 61 -12.24 -12.32 -22.76
N THR A 62 -11.83 -11.51 -23.73
CA THR A 62 -10.42 -11.13 -23.89
C THR A 62 -10.28 -9.62 -23.82
N HIS A 63 -9.42 -9.15 -22.91
CA HIS A 63 -9.05 -7.75 -22.78
C HIS A 63 -7.61 -7.55 -23.24
N ASP A 64 -7.40 -6.70 -24.24
CA ASP A 64 -6.06 -6.30 -24.66
C ASP A 64 -5.71 -4.96 -23.99
N ILE A 65 -4.87 -4.99 -22.96
CA ILE A 65 -4.46 -3.79 -22.21
C ILE A 65 -3.15 -3.26 -22.83
N PRO A 66 -3.11 -2.02 -23.36
CA PRO A 66 -1.87 -1.45 -23.87
C PRO A 66 -0.83 -1.34 -22.76
N VAL A 67 0.39 -1.79 -23.02
CA VAL A 67 1.52 -1.71 -22.10
C VAL A 67 2.71 -1.04 -22.76
N LYS A 68 3.52 -0.36 -21.95
CA LYS A 68 4.78 0.23 -22.39
C LYS A 68 5.93 -0.53 -21.73
N VAL A 69 6.79 -1.12 -22.54
CA VAL A 69 7.96 -1.86 -22.05
C VAL A 69 9.00 -0.85 -21.54
N ILE A 70 9.43 -1.01 -20.29
CA ILE A 70 10.37 -0.08 -19.67
C ILE A 70 11.81 -0.47 -20.06
N PRO A 71 12.60 0.46 -20.64
CA PRO A 71 14.00 0.19 -20.97
C PRO A 71 14.86 -0.14 -19.76
N ARG A 72 15.83 -1.06 -19.93
CA ARG A 72 16.76 -1.53 -18.88
C ARG A 72 17.50 -0.42 -18.13
N LYS A 73 17.76 0.71 -18.80
CA LYS A 73 18.43 1.87 -18.20
C LYS A 73 17.68 2.43 -16.97
N LEU A 74 16.35 2.27 -16.94
CA LEU A 74 15.49 2.78 -15.88
C LEU A 74 15.19 1.75 -14.79
N TRP A 75 15.62 0.49 -14.93
CA TRP A 75 15.28 -0.58 -13.99
C TRP A 75 15.84 -0.32 -12.58
N ARG A 76 16.99 0.36 -12.49
CA ARG A 76 17.58 0.75 -11.19
C ARG A 76 16.67 1.65 -10.36
N ASN A 77 15.84 2.47 -11.01
CA ASN A 77 14.93 3.40 -10.35
C ASN A 77 13.60 2.74 -9.93
N LEU A 78 13.37 1.49 -10.35
CA LEU A 78 12.16 0.71 -10.07
C LEU A 78 12.42 -0.42 -9.07
N GLN A 79 13.58 -0.41 -8.43
CA GLN A 79 13.85 -1.34 -7.34
C GLN A 79 13.02 -0.95 -6.13
N GLU A 80 12.65 -1.95 -5.34
CA GLU A 80 11.97 -1.76 -4.07
C GLU A 80 12.81 -0.82 -3.20
N PRO A 81 12.21 0.27 -2.67
CA PRO A 81 12.94 1.18 -1.81
C PRO A 81 13.37 0.45 -0.54
N ALA A 82 14.62 0.64 -0.13
CA ALA A 82 15.08 0.12 1.14
C ALA A 82 14.27 0.77 2.27
N VAL A 83 13.69 -0.05 3.14
CA VAL A 83 12.99 0.42 4.33
C VAL A 83 14.04 0.96 5.30
N PRO A 84 14.05 2.26 5.63
CA PRO A 84 14.97 2.78 6.63
C PRO A 84 14.55 2.32 8.03
N ASP A 85 15.51 2.34 8.95
CA ASP A 85 15.24 2.04 10.37
C ASP A 85 14.19 3.00 10.91
N ALA A 86 13.12 2.44 11.46
CA ALA A 86 12.02 3.18 12.03
C ALA A 86 12.31 3.52 13.49
N ASP A 87 11.95 4.73 13.92
CA ASP A 87 12.09 5.13 15.32
C ASP A 87 11.05 4.40 16.18
N VAL A 88 9.83 4.25 15.65
CA VAL A 88 8.74 3.54 16.30
C VAL A 88 8.02 2.65 15.29
N SER A 89 7.83 1.38 15.65
CA SER A 89 6.99 0.44 14.94
C SER A 89 5.81 0.03 15.83
N ILE A 90 4.60 0.08 15.29
CA ILE A 90 3.37 -0.26 16.00
C ILE A 90 2.40 -1.03 15.09
N TYR A 91 1.62 -1.96 15.64
CA TYR A 91 0.55 -2.59 14.87
C TYR A 91 -0.58 -1.61 14.57
N LEU A 92 -1.18 -1.73 13.39
CA LEU A 92 -2.30 -0.90 12.99
C LEU A 92 -3.60 -1.35 13.67
N PRO A 93 -4.46 -0.40 14.10
CA PRO A 93 -5.83 -0.71 14.51
C PRO A 93 -6.66 -1.19 13.32
N VAL A 94 -7.93 -1.52 13.57
CA VAL A 94 -8.89 -1.87 12.51
C VAL A 94 -8.98 -0.74 11.47
N LEU A 95 -8.50 -1.01 10.25
CA LEU A 95 -8.39 -0.01 9.18
C LEU A 95 -9.73 0.63 8.81
N LYS A 96 -10.84 -0.12 8.91
CA LYS A 96 -12.20 0.41 8.67
C LYS A 96 -12.59 1.51 9.67
N THR A 97 -12.26 1.31 10.95
CA THR A 97 -12.52 2.29 12.01
C THR A 97 -11.66 3.52 11.79
N MET A 98 -10.37 3.30 11.53
CA MET A 98 -9.42 4.38 11.25
C MET A 98 -9.84 5.20 10.04
N LYS A 99 -10.25 4.55 8.93
CA LYS A 99 -10.80 5.21 7.75
C LYS A 99 -12.00 6.11 8.09
N SER A 100 -12.97 5.59 8.84
CA SER A 100 -14.17 6.36 9.22
C SER A 100 -13.83 7.61 10.04
N VAL A 101 -12.79 7.54 10.88
CA VAL A 101 -12.29 8.68 11.65
C VAL A 101 -11.62 9.69 10.72
N VAL A 102 -10.69 9.23 9.87
CA VAL A 102 -9.93 10.06 8.92
C VAL A 102 -10.85 10.77 7.92
N GLU A 103 -11.93 10.14 7.47
CA GLU A 103 -12.93 10.75 6.59
C GLU A 103 -13.63 11.95 7.23
N LYS A 104 -13.95 11.87 8.53
CA LYS A 104 -14.55 13.00 9.27
C LYS A 104 -13.54 14.11 9.50
N MET A 105 -12.33 13.72 9.87
CA MET A 105 -11.16 14.57 10.11
C MET A 105 -10.75 15.41 8.89
N LYS A 106 -10.83 14.82 7.69
CA LYS A 106 -10.56 15.52 6.42
C LYS A 106 -11.45 16.76 6.19
N ASN A 107 -12.66 16.78 6.74
CA ASN A 107 -13.55 17.93 6.59
C ASN A 107 -13.09 19.14 7.44
N ILE A 108 -12.17 18.93 8.38
CA ILE A 108 -11.68 19.96 9.31
C ILE A 108 -10.35 20.54 8.82
N SER A 109 -9.39 19.68 8.46
CA SER A 109 -8.08 20.09 7.95
C SER A 109 -7.52 19.07 6.96
N ASN A 110 -6.57 19.52 6.14
CA ASN A 110 -5.85 18.66 5.21
C ASN A 110 -4.54 18.08 5.79
N GLN A 111 -4.15 18.54 6.99
CA GLN A 111 -2.94 18.10 7.68
C GLN A 111 -3.32 17.13 8.80
N LEU A 112 -2.67 15.97 8.82
CA LEU A 112 -2.84 14.94 9.84
C LEU A 112 -1.51 14.72 10.54
N ILE A 113 -1.50 14.86 11.85
CA ILE A 113 -0.36 14.51 12.71
C ILE A 113 -0.61 13.09 13.21
N ILE A 114 0.31 12.18 12.92
CA ILE A 114 0.29 10.81 13.40
C ILE A 114 1.36 10.71 14.48
N GLU A 115 0.98 10.19 15.64
CA GLU A 115 1.92 9.93 16.74
C GLU A 115 1.84 8.47 17.14
N ALA A 116 2.97 7.87 17.49
CA ALA A 116 3.00 6.53 18.07
C ALA A 116 4.02 6.45 19.20
N ASN A 117 3.77 5.55 20.15
CA ASN A 117 4.73 5.19 21.19
C ASN A 117 5.12 3.70 21.12
N LEU A 118 6.06 3.30 21.98
CA LEU A 118 6.51 1.92 22.15
C LEU A 118 5.62 1.09 23.09
N ASN A 119 4.60 1.71 23.69
CA ASN A 119 3.65 1.09 24.62
C ASN A 119 2.32 0.66 23.97
N GLY A 120 2.14 0.96 22.70
CA GLY A 120 0.97 0.54 21.96
C GLY A 120 -0.15 1.57 21.84
N ASP A 121 0.17 2.84 22.00
CA ASP A 121 -0.71 3.95 21.71
C ASP A 121 -0.36 4.62 20.38
N LEU A 122 -1.37 4.77 19.53
CA LEU A 122 -1.33 5.54 18.29
C LEU A 122 -2.33 6.70 18.40
N ASN A 123 -1.86 7.93 18.18
CA ASN A 123 -2.73 9.10 18.11
C ASN A 123 -2.83 9.62 16.68
N LEU A 124 -4.04 10.01 16.30
CA LEU A 124 -4.32 10.80 15.10
C LEU A 124 -4.81 12.17 15.53
N LYS A 125 -4.03 13.21 15.24
CA LYS A 125 -4.29 14.60 15.63
C LYS A 125 -4.51 15.47 14.40
N ILE A 126 -5.49 16.37 14.51
CA ILE A 126 -5.73 17.42 13.54
C ILE A 126 -5.92 18.74 14.27
N GLU A 127 -5.20 19.75 13.79
CA GLU A 127 -5.28 21.11 14.30
C GLU A 127 -5.79 22.05 13.20
N SER A 128 -6.68 22.95 13.60
CA SER A 128 -7.25 24.03 12.81
C SER A 128 -7.45 25.23 13.74
N GLU A 129 -7.72 26.42 13.18
CA GLU A 129 -7.85 27.66 13.97
C GLU A 129 -8.98 27.60 15.00
N LEU A 130 -10.02 26.80 14.74
CA LEU A 130 -11.24 26.74 15.55
C LEU A 130 -11.38 25.47 16.39
N VAL A 131 -10.74 24.37 15.99
CA VAL A 131 -10.93 23.07 16.64
C VAL A 131 -9.67 22.22 16.52
N CYS A 132 -9.32 21.53 17.61
CA CYS A 132 -8.33 20.46 17.62
C CYS A 132 -9.05 19.15 17.89
N VAL A 133 -8.84 18.16 17.03
CA VAL A 133 -9.45 16.83 17.15
C VAL A 133 -8.34 15.81 17.28
N THR A 134 -8.34 15.10 18.41
CA THR A 134 -7.41 14.00 18.67
C THR A 134 -8.18 12.70 18.83
N THR A 135 -7.76 11.67 18.10
CA THR A 135 -8.25 10.30 18.29
C THR A 135 -7.13 9.44 18.83
N HIS A 136 -7.41 8.77 19.95
CA HIS A 136 -6.47 7.88 20.62
C HIS A 136 -6.86 6.43 20.33
N PHE A 137 -5.92 5.65 19.80
CA PHE A 137 -6.00 4.20 19.71
C PHE A 137 -5.02 3.61 20.71
N LYS A 138 -5.52 2.80 21.63
CA LYS A 138 -4.74 2.16 22.69
C LYS A 138 -4.69 0.65 22.47
N ASP A 139 -3.83 -0.02 23.22
CA ASP A 139 -3.69 -1.48 23.26
C ASP A 139 -3.29 -2.08 21.89
N LEU A 140 -2.50 -1.35 21.10
CA LEU A 140 -1.91 -1.82 19.85
C LEU A 140 -0.56 -2.46 20.18
N GLY A 141 -0.36 -3.76 19.96
CA GLY A 141 0.96 -4.34 20.23
C GLY A 141 2.08 -3.65 19.43
N ASN A 142 3.32 -3.78 19.89
CA ASN A 142 4.51 -3.35 19.15
C ASN A 142 5.25 -4.61 18.65
N PRO A 143 5.65 -4.69 17.37
CA PRO A 143 6.58 -5.71 16.93
C PRO A 143 7.92 -5.52 17.65
N PRO A 144 8.62 -6.60 18.02
CA PRO A 144 9.96 -6.50 18.61
C PRO A 144 10.90 -5.87 17.57
N SER A 145 11.58 -4.78 17.95
CA SER A 145 12.60 -4.14 17.13
C SER A 145 13.74 -5.13 16.86
N ALA A 146 14.19 -5.23 15.60
CA ALA A 146 15.25 -6.16 15.19
C ALA A 146 16.67 -5.75 15.65
N SER A 147 16.81 -4.60 16.33
CA SER A 147 18.07 -4.13 16.87
C SER A 147 18.31 -4.71 18.26
N GLU A 148 19.04 -5.83 18.33
CA GLU A 148 19.82 -6.24 19.51
C GLU A 148 21.03 -5.29 19.69
N ASN A 149 20.80 -3.98 19.74
CA ASN A 149 21.80 -3.01 20.12
C ASN A 149 21.18 -2.15 21.22
N GLU A 150 21.70 -2.34 22.43
CA GLU A 150 21.49 -1.52 23.59
C GLU A 150 21.79 -0.05 23.25
N SER A 151 20.74 0.74 23.07
CA SER A 151 20.79 2.20 23.23
C SER A 151 19.67 2.59 24.18
N GLU A 152 20.06 2.77 25.44
CA GLU A 152 19.25 3.06 26.62
C GLU A 152 18.62 4.47 26.63
N ASP A 153 18.07 4.99 25.52
CA ASP A 153 17.72 6.43 25.46
C ASP A 153 16.37 6.81 24.84
N CYS A 154 15.44 5.88 24.65
CA CYS A 154 14.05 6.24 24.32
C CYS A 154 13.13 5.77 25.45
N SER A 155 12.59 6.74 26.19
CA SER A 155 11.56 6.45 27.17
C SER A 155 10.36 5.80 26.46
N PRO A 156 9.72 4.78 27.06
CA PRO A 156 8.57 4.09 26.45
C PRO A 156 7.36 5.02 26.20
N GLU A 157 7.40 6.24 26.76
CA GLU A 157 6.39 7.29 26.63
C GLU A 157 6.70 8.32 25.54
N GLN A 158 7.89 8.30 24.94
CA GLN A 158 8.25 9.26 23.91
C GLN A 158 7.43 8.99 22.63
N MET A 159 6.66 10.00 22.22
CA MET A 159 5.79 9.89 21.05
C MET A 159 6.56 10.37 19.82
N ALA A 160 6.80 9.47 18.86
CA ALA A 160 7.31 9.85 17.56
C ALA A 160 6.18 10.46 16.74
N GLU A 161 6.36 11.72 16.30
CA GLU A 161 5.35 12.45 15.54
C GLU A 161 5.75 12.63 14.07
N VAL A 162 4.74 12.68 13.21
CA VAL A 162 4.91 12.90 11.79
C VAL A 162 3.67 13.55 11.21
N GLN A 163 3.87 14.66 10.50
CA GLN A 163 2.80 15.39 9.84
C GLN A 163 2.68 14.94 8.39
N VAL A 164 1.49 14.51 7.95
CA VAL A 164 1.25 14.00 6.60
C VAL A 164 0.00 14.63 5.97
N ASP A 165 -0.08 14.56 4.63
CA ASP A 165 -1.30 14.96 3.90
C ASP A 165 -2.39 13.91 4.09
N ILE A 166 -3.51 14.32 4.68
CA ILE A 166 -4.63 13.44 4.96
C ILE A 166 -5.20 12.78 3.70
N ARG A 167 -5.07 13.41 2.53
CA ARG A 167 -5.56 12.87 1.26
C ARG A 167 -4.75 11.65 0.84
N LYS A 168 -3.43 11.68 1.04
CA LYS A 168 -2.54 10.53 0.77
C LYS A 168 -2.82 9.38 1.72
N PHE A 169 -3.08 9.69 2.99
CA PHE A 169 -3.44 8.69 3.99
C PHE A 169 -4.81 8.08 3.71
N LEU A 170 -5.80 8.90 3.34
CA LEU A 170 -7.13 8.42 2.99
C LEU A 170 -7.13 7.60 1.69
N GLN A 171 -6.30 7.93 0.69
CA GLN A 171 -6.13 7.11 -0.52
C GLN A 171 -5.65 5.69 -0.17
N PHE A 172 -4.69 5.59 0.74
CA PHE A 172 -4.23 4.31 1.28
C PHE A 172 -5.37 3.54 1.97
N LEU A 173 -6.09 4.18 2.90
CA LEU A 173 -7.19 3.54 3.62
C LEU A 173 -8.39 3.17 2.75
N ALA A 174 -8.66 3.94 1.69
CA ALA A 174 -9.71 3.64 0.74
C ALA A 174 -9.42 2.37 -0.09
N GLY A 175 -8.14 2.07 -0.34
CA GLY A 175 -7.70 0.86 -1.04
C GLY A 175 -7.88 -0.41 -0.22
N GLN A 176 -7.95 -0.31 1.11
CA GLN A 176 -8.04 -1.46 2.02
C GLN A 176 -9.51 -1.82 2.28
N GLN A 177 -10.10 -2.66 1.42
CA GLN A 177 -11.46 -3.19 1.63
C GLN A 177 -11.52 -4.36 2.62
N VAL A 178 -10.42 -5.10 2.72
CA VAL A 178 -10.23 -6.24 3.63
C VAL A 178 -9.21 -5.84 4.70
N ASN A 179 -9.40 -6.31 5.93
CA ASN A 179 -8.39 -6.11 6.96
C ASN A 179 -7.19 -7.02 6.67
N PRO A 180 -5.96 -6.50 6.68
CA PRO A 180 -4.76 -7.31 6.51
C PRO A 180 -4.65 -8.34 7.66
N THR A 181 -3.95 -9.44 7.40
CA THR A 181 -3.60 -10.42 8.44
C THR A 181 -2.63 -9.79 9.44
N ARG A 182 -1.71 -8.95 8.95
CA ARG A 182 -0.78 -8.17 9.76
C ARG A 182 -0.61 -6.81 9.11
N GLY A 183 -0.76 -5.73 9.89
CA GLY A 183 -0.50 -4.38 9.45
C GLY A 183 0.43 -3.69 10.44
N VAL A 184 1.57 -3.20 9.97
CA VAL A 184 2.57 -2.49 10.77
C VAL A 184 2.66 -1.06 10.25
N CYS A 185 2.65 -0.10 11.17
CA CYS A 185 2.96 1.29 10.93
C CYS A 185 4.35 1.56 11.48
N ASN A 186 5.25 1.99 10.61
CA ASN A 186 6.61 2.38 10.92
C ASN A 186 6.72 3.89 10.77
N ILE A 187 7.03 4.58 11.85
CA ILE A 187 7.19 6.03 11.88
C ILE A 187 8.68 6.37 11.92
N VAL A 188 9.10 7.21 10.97
CA VAL A 188 10.40 7.88 10.98
C VAL A 188 10.14 9.36 11.26
N SER A 189 10.50 9.78 12.47
CA SER A 189 10.16 11.09 13.04
C SER A 189 10.51 12.22 12.08
N HIS A 190 9.55 13.11 11.85
CA HIS A 190 9.66 14.27 10.95
C HIS A 190 10.08 13.98 9.49
N LYS A 191 10.11 12.72 9.04
CA LYS A 191 10.52 12.37 7.67
C LYS A 191 9.43 11.66 6.88
N MET A 192 8.91 10.56 7.40
CA MET A 192 7.92 9.76 6.67
C MET A 192 7.23 8.72 7.54
N VAL A 193 6.13 8.18 7.01
CA VAL A 193 5.44 7.01 7.52
C VAL A 193 5.49 5.90 6.49
N HIS A 194 5.85 4.71 6.95
CA HIS A 194 5.87 3.50 6.16
C HIS A 194 4.83 2.50 6.71
N PHE A 195 3.91 2.06 5.86
CA PHE A 195 2.94 1.03 6.19
C PHE A 195 3.34 -0.27 5.51
N ASP A 196 3.49 -1.33 6.30
CA ASP A 196 3.73 -2.68 5.82
C ASP A 196 2.48 -3.53 6.11
N LEU A 197 1.78 -3.91 5.05
CA LEU A 197 0.55 -4.70 5.12
C LEU A 197 0.81 -6.09 4.53
N LEU A 198 0.54 -7.11 5.32
CA LEU A 198 0.53 -8.50 4.86
C LEU A 198 -0.90 -9.03 4.93
N HIS A 199 -1.44 -9.44 3.80
CA HIS A 199 -2.72 -10.12 3.70
C HIS A 199 -2.56 -11.42 2.93
N GLU A 200 -2.71 -12.54 3.63
CA GLU A 200 -2.40 -13.88 3.12
C GLU A 200 -0.96 -13.92 2.56
N ASP A 201 -0.80 -14.17 1.26
CA ASP A 201 0.49 -14.26 0.56
C ASP A 201 0.88 -12.96 -0.16
N VAL A 202 0.15 -11.86 0.09
CA VAL A 202 0.39 -10.56 -0.55
C VAL A 202 0.91 -9.55 0.46
N SER A 203 2.13 -9.08 0.25
CA SER A 203 2.69 -7.92 0.96
C SER A 203 2.46 -6.63 0.15
N LEU A 204 2.13 -5.55 0.86
CA LEU A 204 1.95 -4.22 0.31
C LEU A 204 2.64 -3.21 1.21
N GLN A 205 3.67 -2.56 0.68
CA GLN A 205 4.35 -1.45 1.32
C GLN A 205 3.81 -0.13 0.78
N TYR A 206 3.57 0.83 1.67
CA TYR A 206 3.10 2.17 1.31
C TYR A 206 3.87 3.24 2.07
N PHE A 207 4.47 4.18 1.34
CA PHE A 207 5.30 5.24 1.92
C PHE A 207 4.60 6.60 1.76
N ILE A 208 4.43 7.31 2.87
CA ILE A 208 3.91 8.68 2.90
C ILE A 208 5.01 9.62 3.42
N PRO A 209 5.55 10.52 2.58
CA PRO A 209 6.50 11.51 3.06
C PRO A 209 5.80 12.52 3.98
N ALA A 210 6.53 13.01 4.98
CA ALA A 210 6.07 14.09 5.83
C ALA A 210 5.88 15.39 5.03
N LEU A 211 4.94 16.21 5.48
CA LEU A 211 4.82 17.60 5.04
C LEU A 211 5.95 18.40 5.70
N SER A 212 6.74 19.11 4.88
CA SER A 212 7.76 20.07 5.34
C SER A 212 7.15 21.40 5.74
#